data_AF-A0A3B9ISV4-F1
#
_entry.id   AF-A0A3B9ISV4-F1
#
_cell.length_a   1.000
_cell.length_b   1.000
_cell.length_c   1.000
_cell.angle_alpha   90.00
_cell.angle_beta   90.00
_cell.angle_gamma   90.00
#
_symmetry.space_group_name_H-M   'P 1'
#
loop_
_entity.id
_entity.type
_entity.pdbx_description
1 polymer ?
#
loop_
_entity_poly.entity_id
_entity_poly.type
_entity_poly.pdbx_seq_one_letter_code
_entity_poly.pdbx_strand_id
1 'polypeptide(L)' 'VVDGRFVGGHITRSYGRPNQGVEAIQMELVQETYMEENGPPFSFLPERAARIRPVLKAVMAAFIG' A
#
# COMPACT_ATOMS: atom_id res chain seq x y z
N VAL A 1 2.01 7.32 16.03
CA VAL A 1 2.26 7.60 14.59
C VAL A 1 3.71 7.97 14.46
N VAL A 2 4.51 7.22 13.69
CA VAL A 2 5.98 7.21 13.86
C VAL A 2 6.66 8.50 13.38
N ASP A 3 6.10 9.28 12.46
CA ASP A 3 6.80 10.51 11.99
C ASP A 3 5.92 11.72 11.68
N GLY A 4 4.63 11.71 12.02
CA GLY A 4 3.70 12.85 11.83
C GLY A 4 3.47 13.30 10.38
N ARG A 5 4.32 12.91 9.43
CA ARG A 5 4.27 13.21 8.00
C ARG A 5 3.25 12.36 7.25
N PHE A 6 2.87 11.22 7.84
CA PHE A 6 1.84 10.32 7.34
C PHE A 6 0.66 10.29 8.32
N VAL A 7 -0.24 11.26 8.16
CA VAL A 7 -1.51 11.34 8.91
C VAL A 7 -2.59 10.42 8.25
N GLY A 8 -2.20 9.65 7.22
CA GLY A 8 -3.11 8.95 6.32
C GLY A 8 -3.80 9.91 5.35
N GLY A 9 -4.12 9.49 4.13
CA GLY A 9 -4.83 10.29 3.13
C GLY A 9 -6.32 10.51 3.47
N HIS A 10 -7.04 11.19 2.57
CA HIS A 10 -8.48 11.45 2.73
C HIS A 10 -9.25 10.16 3.03
N ILE A 11 -8.98 9.08 2.28
CA ILE A 11 -9.67 7.80 2.44
C ILE A 11 -9.45 7.21 3.85
N THR A 12 -8.20 7.06 4.29
CA THR A 12 -7.92 6.45 5.61
C THR A 12 -8.46 7.29 6.76
N ARG A 13 -8.44 8.63 6.65
CA ARG A 13 -8.99 9.52 7.69
C ARG A 13 -10.52 9.56 7.71
N SER A 14 -11.16 9.47 6.56
CA SER A 14 -12.63 9.56 6.45
C SER A 14 -13.33 8.23 6.70
N TYR A 15 -12.67 7.10 6.39
CA TYR A 15 -13.28 5.78 6.46
C TYR A 15 -12.69 4.89 7.56
N GLY A 16 -11.50 5.19 8.09
CA GLY A 16 -10.99 4.55 9.30
C GLY A 16 -11.85 4.91 10.50
N ARG A 17 -12.47 3.90 11.13
CA ARG A 17 -13.23 4.04 12.38
C ARG A 17 -12.80 2.94 13.35
N PRO A 18 -11.60 3.05 13.97
CA PRO A 18 -11.09 2.02 14.89
C PRO A 18 -12.07 1.69 16.02
N ASN A 19 -12.75 2.70 16.56
CA ASN A 19 -13.78 2.53 17.60
C ASN A 19 -15.02 1.73 17.15
N GLN A 20 -15.21 1.56 15.84
CA GLN A 20 -16.27 0.74 15.23
C GLN A 20 -15.70 -0.55 14.61
N GLY A 21 -14.45 -0.91 14.91
CA GLY A 21 -13.78 -2.08 14.36
C GLY A 21 -13.39 -1.93 12.88
N VAL A 22 -13.36 -0.71 12.34
CA VAL A 22 -12.96 -0.44 10.95
C VAL A 22 -11.56 0.15 10.93
N GLU A 23 -10.56 -0.69 10.69
CA GLU A 23 -9.18 -0.28 10.53
C GLU A 23 -8.89 0.09 9.07
N ALA A 24 -8.06 1.12 8.84
CA ALA A 24 -7.69 1.57 7.50
C ALA A 24 -6.17 1.80 7.41
N ILE A 25 -5.55 1.25 6.37
CA ILE A 25 -4.13 1.40 6.07
C ILE A 25 -3.94 2.03 4.68
N GLN A 26 -2.96 2.91 4.55
CA GLN A 26 -2.48 3.44 3.29
C GLN A 26 -1.09 2.90 3.00
N MET A 27 -0.88 2.46 1.76
CA MET A 27 0.43 2.02 1.26
C MET A 27 0.76 2.80 -0.01
N GLU A 28 1.99 3.31 -0.07
CA GLU A 28 2.53 3.99 -1.24
C GLU A 28 3.64 3.13 -1.85
N LEU A 29 3.57 2.90 -3.15
CA LEU A 29 4.51 2.07 -3.89
C LEU A 29 5.07 2.84 -5.09
N VAL A 30 6.36 2.67 -5.36
CA VAL A 30 6.99 3.18 -6.58
C VAL A 30 6.59 2.29 -7.75
N GLN A 31 6.08 2.88 -8.84
CA GLN A 31 5.54 2.14 -9.99
C GLN A 31 6.59 1.20 -10.62
N GLU A 32 7.85 1.63 -10.72
CA GLU A 32 8.97 0.81 -11.21
C GLU A 32 9.05 -0.59 -10.58
N THR A 33 8.55 -0.75 -9.35
CA THR A 33 8.61 -2.01 -8.60
C THR A 33 7.64 -3.08 -9.10
N TYR A 34 6.64 -2.74 -9.92
CA TYR A 34 5.66 -3.71 -10.42
C TYR A 34 5.16 -3.44 -11.84
N MET A 35 5.49 -2.30 -12.45
CA MET A 35 5.07 -1.94 -13.80
C MET A 35 6.09 -1.07 -14.51
N GLU A 36 5.93 -0.93 -15.83
CA GLU A 36 6.62 0.10 -16.60
C GLU A 36 6.09 1.49 -16.22
N GLU A 37 6.97 2.41 -15.84
CA GLU A 37 6.59 3.77 -15.43
C GLU A 37 6.78 4.83 -16.54
N ASN A 38 7.55 4.51 -17.59
CA ASN A 38 7.97 5.46 -18.61
C ASN A 38 6.91 5.79 -19.68
N GLY A 39 5.66 5.38 -19.46
CA GLY A 39 4.52 5.75 -20.30
C GLY A 39 3.61 4.56 -20.66
N PRO A 40 2.49 4.86 -21.34
CA PRO A 40 1.56 3.83 -21.81
C PRO A 40 2.29 2.76 -22.62
N PRO A 41 1.93 1.46 -22.44
CA PRO A 41 0.70 1.00 -21.79
C PRO A 41 0.79 0.78 -20.26
N PHE A 42 1.87 1.20 -19.58
CA PHE A 42 2.11 0.90 -18.16
C PHE A 42 1.99 -0.60 -17.86
N SER A 43 2.68 -1.43 -18.65
CA SER A 43 2.57 -2.88 -18.55
C SER A 43 2.94 -3.37 -17.16
N PHE A 44 2.10 -4.25 -16.59
CA PHE A 44 2.45 -4.98 -15.38
C PHE A 44 3.65 -5.90 -15.65
N LEU A 45 4.60 -5.95 -14.73
CA LEU A 45 5.83 -6.72 -14.85
C LEU A 45 5.88 -7.78 -13.75
N PRO A 46 5.46 -9.03 -14.03
CA PRO A 46 5.37 -10.10 -13.04
C PRO A 46 6.68 -10.33 -12.29
N GLU A 47 7.82 -10.28 -12.98
CA GLU A 47 9.15 -10.47 -12.39
C GLU A 47 9.54 -9.36 -11.41
N ARG A 48 9.10 -8.11 -11.67
CA ARG A 48 9.34 -7.01 -10.72
C ARG A 48 8.40 -7.14 -9.53
N ALA A 49 7.12 -7.37 -9.80
CA ALA A 49 6.10 -7.55 -8.78
C ALA A 49 6.39 -8.73 -7.84
N ALA A 50 7.00 -9.80 -8.35
CA ALA A 50 7.42 -10.97 -7.57
C ALA A 50 8.37 -10.59 -6.41
N ARG A 51 9.17 -9.53 -6.56
CA ARG A 51 10.09 -9.06 -5.52
C ARG A 51 9.39 -8.34 -4.37
N ILE A 52 8.36 -7.56 -4.66
CA ILE A 52 7.62 -6.79 -3.64
C ILE A 52 6.47 -7.57 -3.01
N ARG A 53 5.92 -8.56 -3.72
CA ARG A 53 4.72 -9.31 -3.28
C ARG A 53 4.90 -10.00 -1.92
N PRO A 54 6.05 -10.61 -1.55
CA PRO A 54 6.24 -11.17 -0.22
C PRO A 54 6.18 -10.11 0.88
N VAL A 55 6.74 -8.92 0.65
CA VAL A 55 6.72 -7.81 1.62
C VAL A 55 5.30 -7.31 1.84
N LEU A 56 4.54 -7.11 0.75
CA LEU A 56 3.13 -6.72 0.86
C LEU A 56 2.30 -7.76 1.60
N LYS A 57 2.54 -9.06 1.35
CA LYS A 57 1.89 -10.13 2.11
C LYS A 57 2.21 -10.06 3.60
N ALA A 58 3.46 -9.82 3.97
CA ALA A 58 3.86 -9.70 5.37
C ALA A 58 3.20 -8.50 6.06
N VAL A 59 3.15 -7.35 5.40
CA VAL A 59 2.46 -6.15 5.91
C VAL A 59 0.96 -6.40 6.10
N MET A 60 0.31 -6.99 5.09
CA MET A 60 -1.12 -7.31 5.18
C MET A 60 -1.41 -8.33 6.28
N ALA A 61 -0.56 -9.36 6.43
CA ALA A 61 -0.70 -10.35 7.50
C ALA A 61 -0.54 -9.70 8.88
N ALA A 62 0.42 -8.80 9.05
CA ALA A 62 0.63 -8.06 10.30
C ALA A 62 -0.50 -7.07 10.62
N PHE A 63 -1.25 -6.62 9.61
CA PHE A 63 -2.40 -5.72 9.80
C PHE A 63 -3.71 -6.46 10.10
N ILE A 64 -3.83 -7.72 9.68
CA ILE A 64 -5.03 -8.55 9.88
C ILE A 64 -4.98 -9.35 11.19
N GLY A 65 -3.80 -9.48 11.81
CA GLY A 65 -3.59 -10.16 13.10
C GLY A 65 -3.72 -9.23 14.30
#